data_AF-A0A9D9LBS1-F1
#
_entry.id   AF-A0A9D9LBS1-F1
#
_cell.length_a   1.000
_cell.length_b   1.000
_cell.length_c   1.000
_cell.angle_alpha   90.00
_cell.angle_beta   90.00
_cell.angle_gamma   90.00
#
_symmetry.space_group_name_H-M   'P 1'
#
loop_
_entity.id
_entity.type
_entity.pdbx_description
1 polymer ?
#
loop_
_entity_poly.entity_id
_entity_poly.type
_entity_poly.pdbx_seq_one_letter_code
_entity_poly.pdbx_strand_id
1 'polypeptide(L)'
;APVPFVLTATARREALRLAEYAKVLGRETGEYLEQAKVYEAALLREYPNLSQTTALAIYAYEHIGPRDAARRLAAKVRENAAKADYGVLGAKLVPRVLAQNGYVDEALELLIQPEYPGYVNWLRMGATTLWEYWDGSFSHAHVMFGDLASFMMQYLAGIKPDKAHPGFSFLDWKPCFPQKLAWLKACSQLPTGKISVSWKRTAKGVKYEITLPVPGKIFGKKVAAGKHTGLVDR
;
A
#
# COMPACT_ATOMS: atom_id res chain seq x y z
N ALA A 1 5.15 -8.92 15.25
CA ALA A 1 6.56 -8.98 14.84
C ALA A 1 7.42 -8.54 16.01
N PRO A 2 8.61 -9.11 16.23
CA PRO A 2 9.49 -8.70 17.33
C PRO A 2 9.84 -7.20 17.23
N VAL A 3 9.83 -6.51 18.37
CA VAL A 3 10.14 -5.06 18.41
C VAL A 3 11.51 -4.76 17.83
N PRO A 4 12.60 -5.49 18.17
CA PRO A 4 13.92 -5.19 17.60
C PRO A 4 13.96 -5.38 16.08
N PHE A 5 13.24 -6.38 15.52
CA PHE A 5 13.12 -6.55 14.07
C PHE A 5 12.47 -5.31 13.41
N VAL A 6 11.36 -4.84 13.97
CA VAL A 6 10.63 -3.67 13.43
C VAL A 6 11.49 -2.41 13.50
N LEU A 7 12.18 -2.19 14.63
CA LEU A 7 13.05 -1.03 14.81
C LEU A 7 14.24 -1.06 13.84
N THR A 8 14.93 -2.19 13.71
CA THR A 8 16.07 -2.32 12.79
C THR A 8 15.65 -2.19 11.33
N ALA A 9 14.49 -2.75 10.94
CA ALA A 9 13.95 -2.55 9.59
C ALA A 9 13.59 -1.09 9.33
N THR A 10 13.04 -0.39 10.32
CA THR A 10 12.75 1.04 10.23
C THR A 10 14.04 1.85 10.12
N ALA A 11 15.06 1.55 10.93
CA ALA A 11 16.36 2.23 10.87
C ALA A 11 17.04 2.05 9.50
N ARG A 12 16.98 0.84 8.92
CA ARG A 12 17.42 0.60 7.53
C ARG A 12 16.69 1.50 6.54
N ARG A 13 15.35 1.55 6.63
CA ARG A 13 14.52 2.39 5.75
C ARG A 13 14.89 3.88 5.88
N GLU A 14 15.08 4.37 7.10
CA GLU A 14 15.46 5.76 7.32
C GLU A 14 16.87 6.07 6.79
N ALA A 15 17.84 5.17 6.95
CA ALA A 15 19.16 5.33 6.34
C ALA A 15 19.08 5.42 4.80
N LEU A 16 18.28 4.56 4.15
CA LEU A 16 18.05 4.64 2.70
C LEU A 16 17.37 5.96 2.30
N ARG A 17 16.42 6.46 3.09
CA ARG A 17 15.77 7.77 2.84
C ARG A 17 16.74 8.93 3.00
N LEU A 18 17.60 8.89 4.01
CA LEU A 18 18.65 9.91 4.20
C LEU A 18 19.61 9.91 3.01
N ALA A 19 19.97 8.75 2.46
CA ALA A 19 20.73 8.68 1.21
C ALA A 19 19.96 9.28 0.02
N GLU A 20 18.65 9.02 -0.11
CA GLU A 20 17.79 9.65 -1.13
C GLU A 20 17.79 11.19 -0.97
N TYR A 21 17.64 11.70 0.26
CA TYR A 21 17.62 13.14 0.55
C TYR A 21 18.99 13.80 0.33
N ALA A 22 20.08 13.17 0.78
CA ALA A 22 21.44 13.65 0.57
C ALA A 22 21.73 13.79 -0.93
N LYS A 23 21.34 12.79 -1.73
CA LYS A 23 21.46 12.86 -3.20
C LYS A 23 20.71 14.06 -3.79
N VAL A 24 19.48 14.32 -3.36
CA VAL A 24 18.68 15.47 -3.83
C VAL A 24 19.35 16.80 -3.44
N LEU A 25 19.98 16.85 -2.28
CA LEU A 25 20.68 18.04 -1.76
C LEU A 25 22.12 18.18 -2.26
N GLY A 26 22.61 17.30 -3.13
CA GLY A 26 23.99 17.30 -3.61
C GLY A 26 25.03 17.00 -2.51
N ARG A 27 24.65 16.22 -1.50
CA ARG A 27 25.49 15.80 -0.38
C ARG A 27 25.95 14.35 -0.52
N GLU A 28 27.02 14.02 0.19
CA GLU A 28 27.55 12.66 0.26
C GLU A 28 26.51 11.66 0.78
N THR A 29 26.47 10.48 0.17
CA THR A 29 25.48 9.43 0.47
C THR A 29 26.08 8.18 1.12
N GLY A 30 27.42 8.05 1.08
CA GLY A 30 28.13 6.81 1.42
C GLY A 30 27.83 6.30 2.82
N GLU A 31 27.93 7.16 3.83
CA GLU A 31 27.70 6.79 5.24
C GLU A 31 26.31 6.17 5.45
N TYR A 32 25.26 6.80 4.90
CA TYR A 32 23.89 6.31 5.03
C TYR A 32 23.67 4.97 4.31
N LEU A 33 24.29 4.79 3.15
CA LEU A 33 24.21 3.52 2.41
C LEU A 33 24.93 2.39 3.15
N GLU A 34 26.09 2.66 3.73
CA GLU A 34 26.81 1.68 4.56
C GLU A 34 26.01 1.33 5.82
N GLN A 35 25.41 2.32 6.48
CA GLN A 35 24.56 2.08 7.64
C GLN A 35 23.34 1.20 7.29
N ALA A 36 22.71 1.43 6.13
CA ALA A 36 21.61 0.60 5.65
C ALA A 36 22.04 -0.86 5.42
N LYS A 37 23.25 -1.10 4.88
CA LYS A 37 23.81 -2.45 4.70
C LYS A 37 24.05 -3.14 6.03
N VAL A 38 24.57 -2.44 7.04
CA VAL A 38 24.78 -2.98 8.38
C VAL A 38 23.45 -3.44 8.99
N TYR A 39 22.40 -2.62 8.91
CA TYR A 39 21.07 -3.00 9.40
C TYR A 39 20.47 -4.17 8.62
N GLU A 40 20.64 -4.22 7.31
CA GLU A 40 20.19 -5.35 6.49
C GLU A 40 20.87 -6.67 6.89
N ALA A 41 22.20 -6.64 7.04
CA ALA A 41 22.96 -7.81 7.47
C ALA A 41 22.50 -8.31 8.85
N ALA A 42 22.27 -7.40 9.79
CA ALA A 42 21.72 -7.74 11.11
C ALA A 42 20.31 -8.35 11.02
N LEU A 43 19.43 -7.79 10.19
CA LEU A 43 18.08 -8.33 9.98
C LEU A 43 18.11 -9.75 9.43
N LEU A 44 18.94 -10.01 8.42
CA LEU A 44 19.02 -11.34 7.80
C LEU A 44 19.66 -12.38 8.72
N ARG A 45 20.58 -11.96 9.59
CA ARG A 45 21.24 -12.84 10.57
C ARG A 45 20.31 -13.22 11.73
N GLU A 46 19.70 -12.22 12.37
CA GLU A 46 18.90 -12.42 13.59
C GLU A 46 17.45 -12.87 13.28
N TYR A 47 16.93 -12.45 12.13
CA TYR A 47 15.54 -12.68 11.72
C TYR A 47 15.49 -13.17 10.26
N PRO A 48 16.00 -14.37 9.95
CA PRO A 48 16.04 -14.86 8.58
C PRO A 48 14.65 -15.22 8.03
N ASN A 49 13.70 -15.60 8.90
CA ASN A 49 12.43 -16.17 8.45
C ASN A 49 11.27 -16.00 9.47
N LEU A 50 10.84 -14.77 9.73
CA LEU A 50 9.63 -14.53 10.53
C LEU A 50 8.35 -14.84 9.75
N SER A 51 7.29 -15.23 10.47
CA SER A 51 5.98 -15.62 9.91
C SER A 51 4.82 -14.73 10.33
N GLN A 52 5.02 -13.76 11.24
CA GLN A 52 3.94 -12.86 11.64
C GLN A 52 3.55 -11.95 10.48
N THR A 53 2.26 -11.63 10.36
CA THR A 53 1.66 -10.84 9.27
C THR A 53 2.41 -9.52 9.01
N THR A 54 2.69 -8.73 10.05
CA THR A 54 3.48 -7.50 9.94
C THR A 54 4.93 -7.76 9.52
N ALA A 55 5.56 -8.86 9.95
CA ALA A 55 6.94 -9.16 9.57
C ALA A 55 7.05 -9.56 8.09
N LEU A 56 6.14 -10.40 7.61
CA LEU A 56 6.03 -10.75 6.19
C LEU A 56 5.78 -9.52 5.32
N ALA A 57 4.91 -8.61 5.77
CA ALA A 57 4.69 -7.34 5.10
C ALA A 57 5.96 -6.47 5.07
N ILE A 58 6.72 -6.40 6.17
CA ILE A 58 8.01 -5.69 6.19
C ILE A 58 9.00 -6.31 5.20
N TYR A 59 9.22 -7.62 5.22
CA TYR A 59 10.13 -8.28 4.27
C TYR A 59 9.80 -7.95 2.81
N ALA A 60 8.52 -8.09 2.45
CA ALA A 60 8.07 -7.83 1.09
C ALA A 60 8.15 -6.34 0.70
N TYR A 61 7.77 -5.43 1.61
CA TYR A 61 7.77 -3.98 1.35
C TYR A 61 9.17 -3.40 1.25
N GLU A 62 10.10 -3.90 2.06
CA GLU A 62 11.49 -3.43 2.13
C GLU A 62 12.43 -4.14 1.15
N HIS A 63 11.92 -5.17 0.47
CA HIS A 63 12.66 -6.06 -0.41
C HIS A 63 13.85 -6.75 0.28
N ILE A 64 13.64 -7.24 1.51
CA ILE A 64 14.63 -8.00 2.29
C ILE A 64 14.07 -9.36 2.70
N GLY A 65 14.94 -10.30 3.03
CA GLY A 65 14.54 -11.61 3.55
C GLY A 65 13.90 -12.52 2.49
N PRO A 66 12.95 -13.40 2.89
CA PRO A 66 12.36 -14.39 1.98
C PRO A 66 11.61 -13.75 0.81
N ARG A 67 11.99 -14.13 -0.42
CA ARG A 67 11.37 -13.62 -1.66
C ARG A 67 9.88 -13.94 -1.78
N ASP A 68 9.39 -14.94 -1.07
CA ASP A 68 8.01 -15.38 -1.09
C ASP A 68 7.16 -14.80 0.05
N ALA A 69 7.67 -13.81 0.79
CA ALA A 69 6.99 -13.21 1.94
C ALA A 69 5.58 -12.68 1.59
N ALA A 70 5.39 -12.05 0.44
CA ALA A 70 4.07 -11.58 0.00
C ALA A 70 3.07 -12.74 -0.26
N ARG A 71 3.55 -13.85 -0.84
CA ARG A 71 2.74 -15.05 -1.07
C ARG A 71 2.33 -15.69 0.26
N ARG A 72 3.26 -15.80 1.20
CA ARG A 72 3.01 -16.31 2.56
C ARG A 72 2.06 -15.42 3.34
N LEU A 73 2.16 -14.10 3.17
CA LEU A 73 1.23 -13.14 3.75
C LEU A 73 -0.19 -13.36 3.21
N ALA A 74 -0.35 -13.51 1.90
CA ALA A 74 -1.64 -13.80 1.28
C ALA A 74 -2.24 -15.12 1.79
N ALA A 75 -1.44 -16.19 1.90
CA ALA A 75 -1.88 -17.46 2.47
C ALA A 75 -2.38 -17.30 3.91
N LYS A 76 -1.62 -16.59 4.76
CA LYS A 76 -2.00 -16.34 6.16
C LYS A 76 -3.29 -15.53 6.30
N VAL A 77 -3.53 -14.56 5.40
CA VAL A 77 -4.80 -13.83 5.35
C VAL A 77 -5.96 -14.78 5.03
N ARG A 78 -5.81 -15.68 4.06
CA ARG A 78 -6.85 -16.67 3.72
C ARG A 78 -7.11 -17.64 4.88
N GLU A 79 -6.05 -18.17 5.48
CA GLU A 79 -6.12 -19.09 6.62
C GLU A 79 -6.84 -18.48 7.83
N ASN A 80 -6.65 -17.17 8.06
CA ASN A 80 -7.30 -16.45 9.15
C ASN A 80 -8.69 -15.88 8.79
N ALA A 81 -9.32 -16.38 7.71
CA ALA A 81 -10.60 -15.86 7.21
C ALA A 81 -10.61 -14.33 7.02
N ALA A 82 -9.48 -13.79 6.57
CA ALA A 82 -9.21 -12.37 6.37
C ALA A 82 -9.33 -11.46 7.60
N LYS A 83 -9.42 -12.01 8.81
CA LYS A 83 -9.45 -11.19 10.04
C LYS A 83 -8.12 -10.45 10.24
N ALA A 84 -8.19 -9.23 10.76
CA ALA A 84 -7.01 -8.40 10.97
C ALA A 84 -6.07 -8.98 12.05
N ASP A 85 -4.91 -9.50 11.65
CA ASP A 85 -3.86 -9.99 12.55
C ASP A 85 -2.64 -9.06 12.51
N TYR A 86 -2.87 -7.77 12.75
CA TYR A 86 -1.84 -6.74 12.77
C TYR A 86 -2.22 -5.53 13.60
N GLY A 87 -1.20 -4.87 14.17
CA GLY A 87 -1.33 -3.52 14.73
C GLY A 87 -1.10 -2.41 13.70
N VAL A 88 -0.94 -1.18 14.17
CA VAL A 88 -0.81 0.05 13.36
C VAL A 88 0.17 -0.06 12.18
N LEU A 89 1.38 -0.57 12.41
CA LEU A 89 2.36 -0.71 11.32
C LEU A 89 1.89 -1.66 10.23
N GLY A 90 1.24 -2.76 10.61
CA GLY A 90 0.68 -3.69 9.64
C GLY A 90 -0.56 -3.13 8.95
N ALA A 91 -1.34 -2.26 9.60
CA ALA A 91 -2.47 -1.58 8.95
C ALA A 91 -2.03 -0.75 7.74
N LYS A 92 -0.84 -0.17 7.80
CA LYS A 92 -0.20 0.49 6.67
C LYS A 92 0.39 -0.49 5.65
N LEU A 93 1.13 -1.50 6.09
CA LEU A 93 1.94 -2.32 5.17
C LEU A 93 1.19 -3.48 4.55
N VAL A 94 0.34 -4.17 5.31
CA VAL A 94 -0.29 -5.44 4.89
C VAL A 94 -1.16 -5.25 3.64
N PRO A 95 -2.15 -4.32 3.60
CA PRO A 95 -2.98 -4.14 2.40
C PRO A 95 -2.16 -3.68 1.19
N ARG A 96 -1.17 -2.80 1.42
CA ARG A 96 -0.28 -2.29 0.37
C ARG A 96 0.54 -3.41 -0.27
N VAL A 97 1.21 -4.21 0.54
CA VAL A 97 2.05 -5.32 0.07
C VAL A 97 1.21 -6.33 -0.71
N LEU A 98 0.04 -6.68 -0.20
CA LEU A 98 -0.87 -7.59 -0.90
C LEU A 98 -1.22 -7.04 -2.30
N ALA A 99 -1.69 -5.79 -2.39
CA ALA A 99 -2.03 -5.18 -3.68
C ALA A 99 -0.83 -5.03 -4.62
N GLN A 100 0.34 -4.63 -4.13
CA GLN A 100 1.58 -4.48 -4.92
C GLN A 100 2.03 -5.81 -5.54
N ASN A 101 1.73 -6.93 -4.89
CA ASN A 101 2.20 -8.26 -5.27
C ASN A 101 1.10 -9.12 -5.91
N GLY A 102 0.00 -8.52 -6.38
CA GLY A 102 -1.06 -9.22 -7.12
C GLY A 102 -2.13 -9.90 -6.25
N TYR A 103 -2.11 -9.68 -4.94
CA TYR A 103 -3.07 -10.23 -3.97
C TYR A 103 -4.10 -9.17 -3.55
N VAL A 104 -4.61 -8.38 -4.51
CA VAL A 104 -5.55 -7.29 -4.21
C VAL A 104 -6.89 -7.81 -3.69
N ASP A 105 -7.30 -9.02 -4.07
CA ASP A 105 -8.53 -9.63 -3.58
C ASP A 105 -8.42 -9.96 -2.09
N GLU A 106 -7.29 -10.50 -1.64
CA GLU A 106 -6.99 -10.72 -0.23
C GLU A 106 -6.89 -9.39 0.52
N ALA A 107 -6.28 -8.36 -0.08
CA ALA A 107 -6.23 -7.03 0.50
C ALA A 107 -7.64 -6.46 0.70
N LEU A 108 -8.51 -6.58 -0.30
CA LEU A 108 -9.89 -6.09 -0.19
C LEU A 108 -10.66 -6.88 0.86
N GLU A 109 -10.58 -8.21 0.85
CA GLU A 109 -11.27 -9.07 1.82
C GLU A 109 -10.89 -8.70 3.26
N LEU A 110 -9.60 -8.51 3.52
CA LEU A 110 -9.07 -8.09 4.81
C LEU A 110 -9.69 -6.78 5.32
N LEU A 111 -10.02 -5.86 4.41
CA LEU A 111 -10.59 -4.55 4.72
C LEU A 111 -12.11 -4.58 4.91
N ILE A 112 -12.80 -5.48 4.21
CA ILE A 112 -14.28 -5.53 4.19
C ILE A 112 -14.88 -6.68 5.00
N GLN A 113 -14.06 -7.63 5.47
CA GLN A 113 -14.57 -8.73 6.28
C GLN A 113 -15.17 -8.18 7.58
N PRO A 114 -16.32 -8.70 8.03
CA PRO A 114 -17.12 -7.95 8.98
C PRO A 114 -17.04 -8.48 10.43
N GLU A 115 -16.24 -9.52 10.66
CA GLU A 115 -16.07 -10.15 11.98
C GLU A 115 -14.91 -9.50 12.74
N TYR A 116 -14.92 -9.60 14.07
CA TYR A 116 -13.80 -9.17 14.89
C TYR A 116 -12.55 -10.02 14.62
N PRO A 117 -11.35 -9.43 14.53
CA PRO A 117 -11.04 -7.99 14.41
C PRO A 117 -11.10 -7.46 12.96
N GLY A 118 -11.58 -6.22 12.75
CA GLY A 118 -11.57 -5.57 11.43
C GLY A 118 -12.29 -4.22 11.33
N TYR A 119 -12.14 -3.52 10.20
CA TYR A 119 -12.76 -2.20 9.98
C TYR A 119 -14.29 -2.26 9.90
N VAL A 120 -14.85 -3.26 9.21
CA VAL A 120 -16.32 -3.40 9.12
C VAL A 120 -16.92 -3.87 10.45
N ASN A 121 -16.15 -4.58 11.27
CA ASN A 121 -16.57 -4.85 12.65
C ASN A 121 -16.74 -3.54 13.46
N TRP A 122 -15.83 -2.57 13.35
CA TRP A 122 -16.01 -1.25 13.96
C TRP A 122 -17.29 -0.56 13.44
N LEU A 123 -17.56 -0.60 12.13
CA LEU A 123 -18.80 -0.05 11.58
C LEU A 123 -20.04 -0.74 12.18
N ARG A 124 -20.03 -2.06 12.34
CA ARG A 124 -21.11 -2.82 12.99
C ARG A 124 -21.29 -2.43 14.47
N MET A 125 -20.23 -2.00 15.14
CA MET A 125 -20.25 -1.48 16.51
C MET A 125 -20.66 0.00 16.59
N GLY A 126 -20.99 0.64 15.46
CA GLY A 126 -21.43 2.04 15.43
C GLY A 126 -20.31 3.07 15.30
N ALA A 127 -19.09 2.66 14.93
CA ALA A 127 -17.99 3.60 14.72
C ALA A 127 -18.29 4.57 13.56
N THR A 128 -18.15 5.88 13.83
CA THR A 128 -18.20 6.96 12.82
C THR A 128 -16.80 7.53 12.52
N THR A 129 -15.80 7.10 13.28
CA THR A 129 -14.38 7.46 13.23
C THR A 129 -13.53 6.20 13.33
N LEU A 130 -12.22 6.33 13.14
CA LEU A 130 -11.28 5.22 13.34
C LEU A 130 -10.95 5.08 14.83
N TRP A 131 -10.87 3.84 15.32
CA TRP A 131 -10.57 3.55 16.73
C TRP A 131 -9.09 3.18 16.93
N GLU A 132 -8.65 3.22 18.19
CA GLU A 132 -7.27 2.94 18.57
C GLU A 132 -6.95 1.45 18.62
N TYR A 133 -7.89 0.63 19.09
CA TYR A 133 -7.75 -0.83 19.19
C TYR A 133 -8.90 -1.55 18.50
N TRP A 134 -8.61 -2.73 17.96
CA TRP A 134 -9.58 -3.53 17.24
C TRP A 134 -10.78 -3.95 18.10
N ASP A 135 -10.58 -4.13 19.40
CA ASP A 135 -11.62 -4.54 20.36
C ASP A 135 -12.52 -3.38 20.81
N GLY A 136 -12.22 -2.16 20.36
CA GLY A 136 -12.93 -0.95 20.75
C GLY A 136 -12.55 -0.41 22.13
N SER A 137 -11.48 -0.91 22.74
CA SER A 137 -10.89 -0.27 23.91
C SER A 137 -10.17 1.03 23.55
N PHE A 138 -10.01 1.90 24.54
CA PHE A 138 -9.37 3.21 24.45
C PHE A 138 -10.04 4.19 23.47
N SER A 139 -9.27 5.03 22.76
CA SER A 139 -9.83 6.13 21.97
C SER A 139 -10.63 5.64 20.78
N HIS A 140 -11.79 6.26 20.56
CA HIS A 140 -12.62 6.05 19.37
C HIS A 140 -12.35 7.07 18.27
N ALA A 141 -11.30 7.88 18.39
CA ALA A 141 -10.91 8.87 17.39
C ALA A 141 -9.38 8.88 17.20
N HIS A 142 -8.86 7.83 16.57
CA HIS A 142 -7.44 7.57 16.41
C HIS A 142 -7.05 7.27 14.96
N VAL A 143 -6.27 8.15 14.34
CA VAL A 143 -6.01 8.16 12.89
C VAL A 143 -5.04 7.07 12.39
N MET A 144 -4.40 6.32 13.29
CA MET A 144 -3.29 5.42 12.96
C MET A 144 -3.67 4.28 11.98
N PHE A 145 -4.95 3.90 11.92
CA PHE A 145 -5.50 2.94 10.95
C PHE A 145 -6.02 3.60 9.64
N GLY A 146 -5.78 4.90 9.46
CA GLY A 146 -6.29 5.69 8.33
C GLY A 146 -5.62 5.44 6.99
N ASP A 147 -4.59 4.58 6.96
CA ASP A 147 -3.92 4.19 5.71
C ASP A 147 -4.88 3.54 4.71
N LEU A 148 -6.03 3.03 5.18
CA LEU A 148 -7.17 2.62 4.36
C LEU A 148 -7.52 3.65 3.27
N ALA A 149 -7.55 4.94 3.60
CA ALA A 149 -7.82 5.99 2.62
C ALA A 149 -6.72 6.07 1.55
N SER A 150 -5.45 5.96 1.97
CA SER A 150 -4.32 5.89 1.04
C SER A 150 -4.37 4.64 0.18
N PHE A 151 -4.83 3.51 0.71
CA PHE A 151 -4.98 2.26 -0.04
C PHE A 151 -5.99 2.43 -1.18
N MET A 152 -7.17 2.98 -0.88
CA MET A 152 -8.22 3.22 -1.87
C MET A 152 -7.74 4.15 -2.99
N MET A 153 -7.02 5.22 -2.65
CA MET A 153 -6.52 6.18 -3.65
C MET A 153 -5.35 5.63 -4.48
N GLN A 154 -4.36 5.00 -3.84
CA GLN A 154 -3.13 4.59 -4.54
C GLN A 154 -3.30 3.29 -5.33
N TYR A 155 -4.07 2.32 -4.80
CA TYR A 155 -4.17 1.00 -5.41
C TYR A 155 -5.49 0.84 -6.17
N LEU A 156 -6.64 1.12 -5.56
CA LEU A 156 -7.92 0.94 -6.25
C LEU A 156 -8.16 2.01 -7.31
N ALA A 157 -7.87 3.28 -7.01
CA ALA A 157 -7.95 4.37 -7.99
C ALA A 157 -6.67 4.51 -8.84
N GLY A 158 -5.54 3.91 -8.43
CA GLY A 158 -4.27 3.94 -9.17
C GLY A 158 -3.54 5.28 -9.12
N ILE A 159 -3.91 6.19 -8.20
CA ILE A 159 -3.34 7.54 -8.08
C ILE A 159 -2.16 7.48 -7.10
N LYS A 160 -0.97 7.17 -7.62
CA LYS A 160 0.26 7.07 -6.83
C LYS A 160 1.28 8.15 -7.21
N PRO A 161 2.06 8.67 -6.25
CA PRO A 161 3.22 9.49 -6.59
C PRO A 161 4.28 8.64 -7.30
N ASP A 162 4.97 9.24 -8.28
CA ASP A 162 6.15 8.68 -8.91
C ASP A 162 7.40 9.33 -8.30
N LYS A 163 8.25 8.52 -7.65
CA LYS A 163 9.48 9.00 -7.03
C LYS A 163 10.47 9.60 -8.05
N ALA A 164 10.44 9.13 -9.31
CA ALA A 164 11.30 9.67 -10.36
C ALA A 164 10.82 11.04 -10.88
N HIS A 165 9.56 11.37 -10.64
CA HIS A 165 8.90 12.59 -11.11
C HIS A 165 8.13 13.25 -9.95
N PRO A 166 8.84 13.86 -8.98
CA PRO A 166 8.23 14.43 -7.80
C PRO A 166 7.20 15.53 -8.14
N GLY A 167 6.31 15.79 -7.19
CA GLY A 167 5.29 16.83 -7.33
C GLY A 167 4.14 16.48 -8.26
N PHE A 168 3.94 15.20 -8.59
CA PHE A 168 2.96 14.75 -9.60
C PHE A 168 3.17 15.40 -10.97
N SER A 169 4.43 15.63 -11.34
CA SER A 169 4.83 16.12 -12.67
C SER A 169 4.66 15.06 -13.76
N PHE A 170 4.55 13.79 -13.37
CA PHE A 170 4.22 12.65 -14.22
C PHE A 170 3.36 11.65 -13.46
N LEU A 171 2.45 10.95 -14.14
CA LEU A 171 1.53 9.99 -13.55
C LEU A 171 1.66 8.61 -14.20
N ASP A 172 2.15 7.62 -13.47
CA ASP A 172 2.13 6.21 -13.89
C ASP A 172 0.86 5.51 -13.37
N TRP A 173 -0.21 5.58 -14.15
CA TRP A 173 -1.51 5.07 -13.75
C TRP A 173 -1.66 3.57 -14.06
N LYS A 174 -1.74 2.78 -12.99
CA LYS A 174 -1.97 1.33 -13.02
C LYS A 174 -2.77 0.92 -11.77
N PRO A 175 -4.11 0.97 -11.81
CA PRO A 175 -4.95 0.57 -10.69
C PRO A 175 -4.99 -0.96 -10.52
N CYS A 176 -5.45 -1.41 -9.36
CA CYS A 176 -5.81 -2.79 -9.08
C CYS A 176 -7.34 -2.95 -9.13
N PHE A 177 -7.82 -4.04 -9.73
CA PHE A 177 -9.25 -4.30 -9.94
C PHE A 177 -9.75 -5.54 -9.17
N PRO A 178 -9.94 -5.46 -7.84
CA PRO A 178 -10.40 -6.60 -7.06
C PRO A 178 -11.79 -7.08 -7.52
N GLN A 179 -12.00 -8.39 -7.53
CA GLN A 179 -13.17 -9.07 -8.09
C GLN A 179 -14.47 -8.66 -7.40
N LYS A 180 -14.45 -8.53 -6.06
CA LYS A 180 -15.63 -8.15 -5.27
C LYS A 180 -16.04 -6.67 -5.41
N LEU A 181 -15.23 -5.85 -6.07
CA LEU A 181 -15.56 -4.44 -6.32
C LEU A 181 -16.08 -4.25 -7.74
N ALA A 182 -17.36 -3.87 -7.84
CA ALA A 182 -18.04 -3.72 -9.13
C ALA A 182 -17.63 -2.45 -9.88
N TRP A 183 -17.39 -1.36 -9.16
CA TRP A 183 -17.00 -0.08 -9.73
C TRP A 183 -16.30 0.81 -8.70
N LEU A 184 -15.59 1.83 -9.19
CA LEU A 184 -14.98 2.87 -8.38
C LEU A 184 -15.07 4.20 -9.13
N LYS A 185 -15.24 5.28 -8.36
CA LYS A 185 -15.02 6.66 -8.79
C LYS A 185 -14.19 7.38 -7.73
N ALA A 186 -13.15 8.08 -8.17
CA ALA A 186 -12.30 8.86 -7.28
C ALA A 186 -11.79 10.12 -8.00
N CYS A 187 -11.50 11.15 -7.24
CA CYS A 187 -10.78 12.32 -7.72
C CYS A 187 -9.85 12.86 -6.64
N SER A 188 -8.80 13.56 -7.05
CA SER A 188 -7.90 14.27 -6.13
C SER A 188 -7.48 15.59 -6.74
N GLN A 189 -7.36 16.63 -5.92
CA GLN A 189 -6.66 17.85 -6.30
C GLN A 189 -5.16 17.60 -6.13
N LEU A 190 -4.41 17.59 -7.22
CA LEU A 190 -2.95 17.50 -7.20
C LEU A 190 -2.37 18.92 -7.38
N PRO A 191 -1.09 19.13 -7.04
CA PRO A 191 -0.39 20.39 -7.36
C PRO A 191 -0.44 20.76 -8.85
N THR A 192 -0.49 19.74 -9.71
CA THR A 192 -0.52 19.89 -11.16
C THR A 192 -1.93 19.97 -11.76
N GLY A 193 -2.97 19.89 -10.94
CA GLY A 193 -4.37 19.96 -11.37
C GLY A 193 -5.21 18.80 -10.85
N LYS A 194 -6.50 18.79 -11.21
CA LYS A 194 -7.43 17.74 -10.76
C LYS A 194 -7.25 16.47 -11.59
N ILE A 195 -7.02 15.35 -10.91
CA ILE A 195 -7.15 14.01 -11.50
C ILE A 195 -8.53 13.45 -11.18
N SER A 196 -9.15 12.78 -12.14
CA SER A 196 -10.41 12.04 -11.94
C SER A 196 -10.30 10.67 -12.57
N VAL A 197 -10.75 9.65 -11.86
CA VAL A 197 -10.72 8.25 -12.29
C VAL A 197 -12.08 7.63 -12.04
N SER A 198 -12.54 6.84 -13.00
CA SER A 198 -13.62 5.90 -12.79
C SER A 198 -13.34 4.59 -13.51
N TRP A 199 -13.78 3.49 -12.92
CA TRP A 199 -13.79 2.21 -13.62
C TRP A 199 -14.98 1.39 -13.16
N LYS A 200 -15.45 0.50 -14.05
CA LYS A 200 -16.55 -0.42 -13.77
C LYS A 200 -16.31 -1.76 -14.45
N ARG A 201 -16.64 -2.82 -13.74
CA ARG A 201 -16.63 -4.18 -14.27
C ARG A 201 -17.82 -4.38 -15.19
N THR A 202 -17.57 -5.01 -16.32
CA THR A 202 -18.58 -5.36 -17.35
C THR A 202 -18.38 -6.81 -17.76
N ALA A 203 -19.30 -7.35 -18.57
CA ALA A 203 -19.15 -8.69 -19.14
C ALA A 203 -17.86 -8.85 -19.96
N LYS A 204 -17.39 -7.78 -20.61
CA LYS A 204 -16.22 -7.79 -21.50
C LYS A 204 -14.88 -7.50 -20.81
N GLY A 205 -14.89 -7.18 -19.51
CA GLY A 205 -13.69 -6.70 -18.79
C GLY A 205 -13.98 -5.44 -17.97
N VAL A 206 -12.93 -4.71 -17.58
CA VAL A 206 -13.06 -3.48 -16.78
C VAL A 206 -12.97 -2.25 -17.69
N LYS A 207 -14.08 -1.53 -17.84
CA LYS A 207 -14.11 -0.26 -18.57
C LYS A 207 -13.64 0.85 -17.64
N TYR A 208 -12.68 1.65 -18.07
CA TYR A 208 -12.17 2.78 -17.31
C TYR A 208 -12.28 4.11 -18.07
N GLU A 209 -12.29 5.19 -17.29
CA GLU A 209 -12.15 6.57 -17.71
C GLU A 209 -11.21 7.27 -16.73
N ILE A 210 -10.22 7.98 -17.24
CA ILE A 210 -9.28 8.78 -16.45
C ILE A 210 -9.04 10.12 -17.13
N THR A 211 -9.06 11.19 -16.35
CA THR A 211 -8.63 12.52 -16.76
C THR A 211 -7.33 12.85 -16.05
N LEU A 212 -6.25 12.94 -16.82
CA LEU A 212 -4.92 13.27 -16.33
C LEU A 212 -4.68 14.79 -16.46
N PRO A 213 -4.24 15.49 -15.39
CA PRO A 213 -3.90 16.90 -15.47
C PRO A 213 -2.54 17.15 -16.15
N VAL A 214 -1.69 16.12 -16.25
CA VAL A 214 -0.35 16.14 -16.87
C VAL A 214 -0.14 14.89 -17.72
N PRO A 215 0.87 14.85 -18.61
CA PRO A 215 1.26 13.62 -19.29
C PRO A 215 1.61 12.49 -18.33
N GLY A 216 1.46 11.25 -18.80
CA GLY A 216 1.66 10.08 -17.95
C GLY A 216 1.77 8.78 -18.72
N LYS A 217 1.61 7.68 -18.00
CA LYS A 217 1.41 6.34 -18.52
C LYS A 217 0.07 5.79 -18.08
N ILE A 218 -0.59 5.07 -18.97
CA ILE A 218 -1.75 4.23 -18.68
C ILE A 218 -1.37 2.81 -19.05
N PHE A 219 -1.32 1.91 -18.06
CA PHE A 219 -0.85 0.52 -18.24
C PHE A 219 0.50 0.45 -18.99
N GLY A 220 1.45 1.34 -18.64
CA GLY A 220 2.79 1.42 -19.24
C GLY A 220 2.86 2.19 -20.57
N LYS A 221 1.74 2.49 -21.23
CA LYS A 221 1.71 3.25 -22.49
C LYS A 221 1.71 4.75 -22.21
N LYS A 222 2.62 5.49 -22.84
CA LYS A 222 2.68 6.96 -22.71
C LYS A 222 1.43 7.61 -23.31
N VAL A 223 0.89 8.60 -22.61
CA VAL A 223 -0.28 9.38 -23.03
C VAL A 223 -0.09 10.86 -22.68
N ALA A 224 -0.73 11.73 -23.47
CA ALA A 224 -0.81 13.15 -23.16
C ALA A 224 -1.76 13.42 -21.98
N ALA A 225 -1.72 14.63 -21.44
CA ALA A 225 -2.75 15.12 -20.53
C ALA A 225 -4.14 15.07 -21.20
N GLY A 226 -5.19 15.04 -20.40
CA GLY A 226 -6.57 15.01 -20.86
C GLY A 226 -7.29 13.71 -20.54
N LYS A 227 -8.43 13.52 -21.20
CA LYS A 227 -9.37 12.43 -20.94
C LYS A 227 -9.02 11.19 -21.77
N HIS A 228 -8.93 10.05 -21.11
CA HIS A 228 -8.65 8.75 -21.70
C HIS A 228 -9.70 7.74 -21.25
N THR A 229 -10.11 6.86 -22.15
CA THR A 229 -11.00 5.74 -21.84
C THR A 229 -10.44 4.46 -22.41
N GLY A 230 -10.80 3.33 -21.83
CA GLY A 230 -10.39 2.04 -22.35
C GLY A 230 -11.09 0.87 -21.70
N LEU A 231 -10.72 -0.32 -22.14
CA LEU A 231 -11.17 -1.59 -21.62
C LEU A 231 -9.93 -2.40 -21.26
N VAL A 232 -9.90 -2.93 -20.04
CA VAL A 232 -8.93 -3.94 -19.62
C VAL A 232 -9.62 -5.28 -19.77
N ASP A 233 -9.14 -6.09 -20.71
CA ASP A 233 -9.62 -7.44 -20.92
C ASP A 233 -9.28 -8.32 -19.70
N ARG A 234 -10.01 -9.44 -19.56
CA ARG A 234 -9.84 -10.37 -18.43
C ARG A 234 -8.48 -11.04 -18.42
#